data_AF-A0A917M7X4-F1
#
_entry.id   AF-A0A917M7X4-F1
#
_cell.length_a   1.000
_cell.length_b   1.000
_cell.length_c   1.000
_cell.angle_alpha   90.00
_cell.angle_beta   90.00
_cell.angle_gamma   90.00
#
_symmetry.space_group_name_H-M   'P 1'
#
loop_
_entity.id
_entity.type
_entity.pdbx_description
1 polymer ?
#
loop_
_entity_poly.entity_id
_entity_poly.type
_entity_poly.pdbx_seq_one_letter_code
_entity_poly.pdbx_strand_id
1 'polypeptide(L)' 'MYFATGDKEREKLLKDFGKHTTGKSCVYINKVADIDPDVLRALIKRSVTFLQETYPNN' A
#
# COMPACT_ATOMS: atom_id res chain seq x y z
N MET A 1 -3.45 8.34 -1.83
CA MET A 1 -2.25 7.68 -2.38
C MET A 1 -2.68 6.58 -3.34
N TYR A 2 -1.85 6.28 -4.35
CA TYR A 2 -2.06 5.17 -5.27
C TYR A 2 -0.99 4.11 -5.04
N PHE A 3 -1.41 2.85 -4.97
CA PHE A 3 -0.52 1.69 -4.83
C PHE A 3 -0.86 0.65 -5.88
N ALA A 4 0.11 -0.21 -6.21
CA ALA A 4 -0.12 -1.34 -7.09
C ALA A 4 -1.21 -2.26 -6.49
N THR A 5 -2.10 -2.75 -7.37
CA THR A 5 -3.23 -3.58 -7.00
C THR A 5 -3.02 -5.02 -7.45
N GLY A 6 -3.75 -5.96 -6.83
CA GLY A 6 -3.63 -7.40 -7.13
C GLY A 6 -2.62 -8.14 -6.26
N ASP A 7 -1.86 -7.43 -5.43
CA ASP A 7 -0.99 -8.02 -4.43
C ASP A 7 -1.74 -8.37 -3.14
N LYS A 8 -1.70 -9.65 -2.74
CA LYS A 8 -2.32 -10.14 -1.49
C LYS A 8 -1.60 -9.62 -0.24
N GLU A 9 -0.31 -9.32 -0.32
CA GLU A 9 0.45 -8.79 0.82
C GLU A 9 0.05 -7.34 1.13
N ARG A 10 -0.34 -6.56 0.12
CA ARG A 10 -0.94 -5.22 0.32
C ARG A 10 -2.17 -5.29 1.24
N GLU A 11 -3.06 -6.26 1.04
CA GLU A 11 -4.27 -6.37 1.88
C GLU A 11 -3.94 -6.70 3.33
N LYS A 12 -2.85 -7.45 3.58
CA LYS A 12 -2.38 -7.73 4.94
C LYS A 12 -1.82 -6.47 5.59
N LEU A 13 -0.91 -5.78 4.92
CA LEU A 13 -0.32 -4.53 5.42
C LEU A 13 -1.38 -3.45 5.68
N LEU A 14 -2.41 -3.37 4.85
CA LEU A 14 -3.50 -2.41 5.06
C LEU A 14 -4.28 -2.65 6.36
N LYS A 15 -4.37 -3.89 6.86
CA LYS A 15 -5.03 -4.16 8.15
C LYS A 15 -4.33 -3.48 9.32
N ASP A 16 -3.01 -3.35 9.23
CA ASP A 16 -2.16 -2.76 10.27
C ASP A 16 -1.89 -1.27 10.03
N PHE A 17 -2.38 -0.69 8.92
CA PHE A 17 -2.01 0.65 8.48
C PHE A 17 -2.58 1.79 9.33
N GLY A 18 -3.63 1.52 10.11
CA GLY A 18 -4.35 2.54 10.88
C GLY A 18 -5.66 2.97 10.22
N LYS A 19 -6.19 4.15 10.55
CA LYS A 19 -7.49 4.59 9.99
C LYS A 19 -7.31 5.04 8.55
N HIS A 20 -7.95 4.32 7.64
CA HIS A 20 -7.92 4.61 6.22
C HIS A 20 -9.20 4.10 5.55
N THR A 21 -9.46 4.56 4.33
CA THR A 21 -10.44 3.95 3.43
C THR A 21 -9.76 3.56 2.13
N THR A 22 -10.26 2.52 1.47
CA THR A 22 -9.67 1.99 0.23
C THR A 22 -10.67 2.07 -0.91
N GLY A 23 -10.26 2.65 -2.04
CA GLY A 23 -10.88 2.40 -3.33
C GLY A 23 -10.20 1.24 -4.06
N LYS A 24 -10.51 1.03 -5.35
CA LYS A 24 -9.92 -0.07 -6.14
C LYS A 24 -8.39 -0.05 -6.13
N SER A 25 -7.79 1.12 -6.33
CA SER A 25 -6.32 1.30 -6.38
C SER A 25 -5.78 2.37 -5.44
N CYS A 26 -6.68 3.08 -4.76
CA CYS A 26 -6.37 4.24 -3.95
C CYS A 26 -6.58 3.95 -2.46
N VAL A 27 -5.70 4.51 -1.63
CA VAL A 27 -5.82 4.54 -0.17
C VAL A 27 -5.97 5.99 0.26
N TYR A 28 -6.97 6.25 1.08
CA TYR A 28 -7.32 7.58 1.58
C TYR A 28 -7.12 7.62 3.09
N ILE A 29 -6.57 8.73 3.56
CA ILE A 29 -6.32 9.01 4.97
C ILE A 29 -6.82 10.43 5.25
N ASN A 30 -7.32 10.68 6.45
CA ASN A 30 -7.76 12.02 6.84
C ASN A 30 -6.60 12.85 7.41
N LYS A 31 -5.75 12.25 8.25
CA LYS A 31 -4.59 12.89 8.87
C LYS A 31 -3.41 11.91 8.93
N VAL A 32 -2.19 12.42 8.92
CA VAL A 32 -0.99 11.58 9.01
C VAL A 32 -0.87 10.89 10.38
N ALA A 33 -1.37 11.52 11.44
CA ALA A 33 -1.38 10.93 12.79
C ALA A 33 -2.34 9.74 12.94
N ASP A 34 -3.22 9.51 11.96
CA ASP A 34 -4.18 8.40 11.97
C ASP A 34 -3.59 7.09 11.40
N ILE A 35 -2.36 7.13 10.86
CA ILE A 35 -1.71 5.99 10.22
C ILE A 35 -0.37 5.63 10.85
N ASP A 36 0.05 4.39 10.67
CA ASP A 36 1.37 3.92 11.03
C ASP A 36 2.39 4.24 9.91
N PRO A 37 3.42 5.08 10.18
CA PRO A 37 4.44 5.43 9.19
C PRO A 37 5.34 4.26 8.77
N ASP A 38 5.54 3.25 9.62
CA ASP A 38 6.33 2.07 9.30
C ASP A 38 5.57 1.12 8.38
N VAL A 39 4.25 0.99 8.59
CA VAL A 39 3.38 0.28 7.65
C VAL A 39 3.27 1.02 6.31
N LEU A 40 3.26 2.36 6.31
CA LEU A 40 3.34 3.15 5.07
C LEU A 40 4.61 2.80 4.27
N ARG A 41 5.76 2.77 4.95
CA ARG A 41 7.05 2.41 4.34
C ARG A 41 7.01 1.00 3.76
N ALA A 42 6.41 0.05 4.48
CA ALA A 42 6.24 -1.33 4.00
C ALA A 42 5.34 -1.39 2.75
N LEU A 43 4.21 -0.68 2.74
CA LEU A 43 3.30 -0.61 1.60
C LEU A 43 3.99 -0.06 0.34
N ILE A 44 4.79 1.00 0.48
CA ILE A 44 5.54 1.58 -0.64
C ILE A 44 6.55 0.56 -1.20
N LYS A 45 7.37 -0.04 -0.33
CA LYS A 45 8.36 -1.05 -0.74
C LYS A 45 7.71 -2.24 -1.43
N ARG A 46 6.60 -2.73 -0.86
CA ARG A 46 5.87 -3.86 -1.43
C ARG A 46 5.27 -3.51 -2.78
N SER A 47 4.70 -2.32 -2.95
CA SER A 47 4.17 -1.86 -4.23
C SER A 47 5.24 -1.81 -5.33
N VAL A 48 6.45 -1.31 -5.01
CA VAL A 48 7.56 -1.28 -5.98
C VAL A 48 8.03 -2.70 -6.30
N THR A 49 8.23 -3.53 -5.28
CA THR A 49 8.67 -4.94 -5.45
C THR A 49 7.69 -5.72 -6.32
N PHE A 50 6.39 -5.60 -6.04
CA PHE A 50 5.35 -6.26 -6.81
C PHE A 50 5.34 -5.82 -8.27
N LEU A 51 5.54 -4.53 -8.55
CA LEU A 51 5.61 -4.04 -9.93
C LEU A 51 6.86 -4.58 -10.66
N GLN A 52 8.01 -4.68 -10.00
CA GLN A 52 9.22 -5.26 -10.56
C GLN A 52 9.05 -6.77 -10.85
N GLU A 53 8.41 -7.50 -9.94
CA GLU A 53 8.07 -8.92 -10.13
C GLU A 53 7.08 -9.13 -11.28
N THR A 54 6.09 -8.24 -11.39
CA THR A 54 5.03 -8.33 -12.41
C THR A 54 5.53 -7.89 -13.79
N TYR A 55 6.44 -6.92 -13.83
CA TYR A 55 6.98 -6.31 -15.05
C TYR A 55 8.53 -6.26 -15.02
N PRO A 56 9.21 -7.41 -15.13
CA PRO A 56 10.67 -7.49 -14.96
C PRO A 56 11.50 -6.90 -16.10
N ASN A 57 10.88 -6.55 -17.23
CA ASN A 57 11.55 -6.12 -18.47
C ASN A 57 11.24 -4.66 -18.86
N ASN A 58 10.87 -3.81 -17.90
CA ASN A 58 10.58 -2.39 -18.16
C ASN A 58 11.78 -1.49 -17.90
#